data_AF-A0A6G6X6M7-F1
#
_entry.id   AF-A0A6G6X6M7-F1
#
_cell.length_a   1.000
_cell.length_b   1.000
_cell.length_c   1.000
_cell.angle_alpha   90.00
_cell.angle_beta   90.00
_cell.angle_gamma   90.00
#
_symmetry.space_group_name_H-M   'P 1'
#
loop_
_entity.id
_entity.type
_entity.pdbx_description
1 polymer ?
#
loop_
_entity_poly.entity_id
_entity_poly.type
_entity_poly.pdbx_seq_one_letter_code
_entity_poly.pdbx_strand_id
1 'polypeptide(L)'
;MQIKSIYHLAATIYFVLATIGLMVIAFVILASAILDIVAAFSASEHISTVALRSVGLLIIGFAIIETASFIADEEIFNKRGPRSPSESRRSLTEFVTIIVIASSLEALVMIFVASRSDVSNSLYAAVIFFVAMFGLVALGIYQWLSSRIRSNNEEEKLDP
;
A
#
# COMPACT_ATOMS: atom_id res chain seq x y z
N MET A 1 -10.50 36.17 0.41
CA MET A 1 -10.18 35.56 -0.89
C MET A 1 -8.69 35.21 -1.02
N GLN A 2 -7.76 36.08 -0.63
CA GLN A 2 -6.31 35.83 -0.70
C GLN A 2 -5.79 34.68 0.20
N ILE A 3 -6.32 34.53 1.42
CA ILE A 3 -5.87 33.47 2.38
C ILE A 3 -6.14 32.05 1.84
N LYS A 4 -7.31 31.83 1.20
CA LYS A 4 -7.62 30.53 0.59
C LYS A 4 -6.65 30.19 -0.54
N SER A 5 -6.28 31.17 -1.37
CA SER A 5 -5.32 30.98 -2.46
C SER A 5 -3.92 30.62 -1.96
N ILE A 6 -3.46 31.27 -0.88
CA ILE A 6 -2.16 30.99 -0.28
C ILE A 6 -2.15 29.58 0.34
N TYR A 7 -3.23 29.20 1.03
CA TYR A 7 -3.38 27.86 1.59
C TYR A 7 -3.35 26.79 0.50
N HIS A 8 -4.13 26.95 -0.57
CA HIS A 8 -4.15 25.97 -1.67
C HIS A 8 -2.77 25.84 -2.32
N LEU A 9 -2.06 26.95 -2.55
CA LEU A 9 -0.71 26.92 -3.11
C LEU A 9 0.27 26.17 -2.18
N ALA A 10 0.26 26.48 -0.89
CA ALA A 10 1.13 25.82 0.08
C ALA A 10 0.84 24.31 0.18
N ALA A 11 -0.44 23.93 0.20
CA ALA A 11 -0.86 22.53 0.22
C ALA A 11 -0.42 21.78 -1.05
N THR A 12 -0.60 22.38 -2.23
CA THR A 12 -0.15 21.76 -3.49
C THR A 12 1.37 21.58 -3.51
N ILE A 13 2.14 22.59 -3.09
CA ILE A 13 3.61 22.47 -3.00
C ILE A 13 4.00 21.35 -2.04
N TYR A 14 3.35 21.27 -0.88
CA TYR A 14 3.58 20.21 0.10
C TYR A 14 3.34 18.82 -0.50
N PHE A 15 2.20 18.58 -1.15
CA PHE A 15 1.90 17.28 -1.75
C PHE A 15 2.84 16.93 -2.89
N VAL A 16 3.21 17.89 -3.74
CA VAL A 16 4.20 17.68 -4.81
C VAL A 16 5.54 17.25 -4.22
N LEU A 17 6.04 17.95 -3.20
CA LEU A 17 7.30 17.61 -2.56
C LEU A 17 7.24 16.24 -1.86
N ALA A 18 6.13 15.94 -1.18
CA ALA A 18 5.93 14.65 -0.53
C ALA A 18 5.92 13.50 -1.55
N THR A 19 5.18 13.63 -2.66
CA THR A 19 5.14 12.64 -3.74
C THR A 19 6.52 12.42 -4.35
N ILE A 20 7.25 13.48 -4.68
CA ILE A 20 8.61 13.37 -5.24
C ILE A 20 9.54 12.69 -4.24
N GLY A 21 9.48 13.08 -2.96
CA GLY A 21 10.28 12.48 -1.91
C GLY A 21 10.03 10.98 -1.77
N LEU A 22 8.76 10.57 -1.74
CA LEU A 22 8.38 9.15 -1.70
C LEU A 22 8.88 8.39 -2.92
N MET A 23 8.75 8.95 -4.13
CA MET A 23 9.26 8.33 -5.36
C MET A 23 10.78 8.14 -5.30
N VAL A 24 11.54 9.15 -4.88
CA VAL A 24 13.01 9.05 -4.76
C VAL A 24 13.38 7.95 -3.77
N ILE A 25 12.75 7.91 -2.59
CA ILE A 25 13.00 6.87 -1.58
C ILE A 25 12.70 5.48 -2.16
N ALA A 26 11.56 5.32 -2.85
CA ALA A 26 11.22 4.05 -3.46
C ALA A 26 12.25 3.61 -4.50
N PHE A 27 12.69 4.51 -5.38
CA PHE A 27 13.74 4.20 -6.37
C PHE A 27 15.05 3.80 -5.71
N VAL A 28 15.45 4.46 -4.61
CA VAL A 28 16.64 4.08 -3.85
C VAL A 28 16.50 2.67 -3.27
N ILE A 29 15.35 2.34 -2.70
CA ILE A 29 15.08 0.99 -2.14
C ILE A 29 15.10 -0.07 -3.25
N LEU A 30 14.44 0.19 -4.38
CA LEU A 30 14.42 -0.73 -5.53
C LEU A 30 15.81 -0.95 -6.13
N ALA A 31 16.59 0.13 -6.30
CA ALA A 31 17.97 0.04 -6.77
C ALA A 31 18.84 -0.76 -5.79
N SER A 32 18.67 -0.53 -4.49
CA SER A 32 19.40 -1.27 -3.44
C SER A 32 19.10 -2.77 -3.51
N ALA A 33 17.84 -3.16 -3.71
CA ALA A 33 17.46 -4.57 -3.86
C ALA A 33 18.16 -5.25 -5.05
N ILE A 34 18.31 -4.54 -6.18
CA ILE A 34 19.01 -5.06 -7.36
C ILE A 34 20.51 -5.16 -7.09
N LEU A 35 21.10 -4.12 -6.49
CA LEU A 35 22.52 -4.09 -6.17
C LEU A 35 22.93 -5.19 -5.19
N ASP A 36 22.09 -5.46 -4.17
CA ASP A 36 22.31 -6.56 -3.22
C ASP A 36 22.41 -7.92 -3.95
N ILE A 37 21.53 -8.18 -4.91
CA ILE A 37 21.56 -9.42 -5.71
C ILE A 37 22.84 -9.51 -6.54
N VAL A 38 23.22 -8.43 -7.24
CA VAL A 38 24.43 -8.41 -8.08
C VAL A 38 25.69 -8.61 -7.24
N ALA A 39 25.76 -7.97 -6.07
CA ALA A 39 26.87 -8.14 -5.14
C ALA A 39 26.98 -9.58 -4.62
N ALA A 40 25.85 -10.23 -4.32
CA ALA A 40 25.82 -11.61 -3.83
C ALA A 40 26.41 -12.63 -4.81
N PHE A 41 26.24 -12.44 -6.12
CA PHE A 41 26.89 -13.28 -7.13
C PHE A 41 28.41 -13.22 -7.09
N SER A 42 28.97 -12.09 -6.68
CA SER A 42 30.43 -11.89 -6.60
C SER A 42 31.01 -12.32 -5.25
N ALA A 43 30.19 -12.28 -4.19
CA ALA A 43 30.64 -12.48 -2.80
C ALA A 43 30.52 -13.93 -2.28
N SER A 44 30.04 -14.88 -3.08
CA SER A 44 29.78 -16.28 -2.66
C SER A 44 28.80 -16.42 -1.47
N GLU A 45 27.99 -15.40 -1.20
CA GLU A 45 26.94 -15.46 -0.19
C GLU A 45 25.84 -16.45 -0.60
N HIS A 46 25.06 -16.93 0.38
CA HIS A 46 23.89 -17.75 0.11
C HIS A 46 22.85 -16.94 -0.66
N ILE A 47 22.89 -17.02 -1.99
CA ILE A 47 22.01 -16.30 -2.94
C ILE A 47 20.53 -16.36 -2.50
N SER A 48 20.08 -17.50 -1.97
CA SER A 48 18.69 -17.65 -1.48
C SER A 48 18.30 -16.69 -0.34
N THR A 49 19.23 -16.35 0.55
CA THR A 49 18.97 -15.43 1.67
C THR A 49 18.92 -13.98 1.21
N VAL A 50 19.87 -13.58 0.36
CA VAL A 50 19.92 -12.24 -0.25
C VAL A 50 18.73 -12.01 -1.17
N ALA A 51 18.34 -13.04 -1.95
CA ALA A 51 17.16 -12.97 -2.81
C ALA A 51 15.88 -12.72 -1.99
N LEU A 52 15.67 -13.44 -0.88
CA LEU A 52 14.51 -13.23 -0.02
C LEU A 52 14.49 -11.83 0.59
N ARG A 53 15.64 -11.33 1.08
CA ARG A 53 15.76 -9.96 1.58
C ARG A 53 15.46 -8.92 0.50
N SER A 54 15.96 -9.15 -0.71
CA SER A 54 15.75 -8.27 -1.86
C SER A 54 14.29 -8.23 -2.28
N VAL A 55 13.58 -9.38 -2.25
CA VAL A 55 12.13 -9.42 -2.47
C VAL A 55 11.39 -8.57 -1.43
N GLY A 56 11.78 -8.61 -0.15
CA GLY A 56 11.24 -7.71 0.88
C GLY A 56 11.41 -6.23 0.52
N LEU A 57 12.63 -5.83 0.14
CA LEU A 57 12.90 -4.45 -0.32
C LEU A 57 12.05 -4.06 -1.54
N LEU A 58 11.86 -4.98 -2.49
CA LEU A 58 11.00 -4.73 -3.66
C LEU A 58 9.54 -4.52 -3.28
N ILE A 59 9.00 -5.31 -2.34
CA ILE A 59 7.63 -5.18 -1.83
C ILE A 59 7.44 -3.81 -1.17
N ILE A 60 8.39 -3.41 -0.31
CA ILE A 60 8.37 -2.09 0.36
C ILE A 60 8.45 -0.96 -0.69
N GLY A 61 9.36 -1.06 -1.66
CA GLY A 61 9.49 -0.08 -2.73
C GLY A 61 8.22 0.08 -3.55
N PHE A 62 7.57 -1.04 -3.90
CA PHE A 62 6.29 -1.03 -4.63
C PHE A 62 5.19 -0.33 -3.84
N ALA A 63 5.04 -0.65 -2.55
CA ALA A 63 4.04 -0.03 -1.69
C ALA A 63 4.23 1.50 -1.56
N ILE A 64 5.48 1.97 -1.53
CA ILE A 64 5.79 3.41 -1.49
C ILE A 64 5.43 4.08 -2.82
N ILE A 65 5.75 3.47 -3.97
CA ILE A 65 5.37 4.02 -5.29
C ILE A 65 3.85 4.12 -5.41
N GLU A 66 3.13 3.09 -4.98
CA GLU A 66 1.67 3.07 -5.09
C GLU A 66 1.03 4.13 -4.19
N THR A 67 1.57 4.33 -2.99
CA THR A 67 1.18 5.44 -2.10
C THR A 67 1.49 6.80 -2.70
N ALA A 68 2.68 6.98 -3.28
CA ALA A 68 3.08 8.23 -3.92
C ALA A 68 2.18 8.55 -5.13
N SER A 69 1.88 7.54 -5.95
CA SER A 69 1.02 7.65 -7.12
C SER A 69 -0.42 7.97 -6.72
N PHE A 70 -0.92 7.35 -5.64
CA PHE A 70 -2.21 7.67 -5.07
C PHE A 70 -2.31 9.13 -4.63
N ILE A 71 -1.32 9.63 -3.86
CA ILE A 71 -1.28 11.05 -3.43
C ILE A 71 -1.19 11.98 -4.64
N ALA A 72 -0.38 11.62 -5.65
CA ALA A 72 -0.22 12.43 -6.85
C ALA A 72 -1.54 12.56 -7.62
N ASP A 73 -2.23 11.44 -7.82
CA ASP A 73 -3.54 11.43 -8.49
C ASP A 73 -4.55 12.23 -7.70
N GLU A 74 -4.61 12.04 -6.38
CA GLU A 74 -5.61 12.65 -5.51
C GLU A 74 -5.45 14.18 -5.34
N GLU A 75 -4.24 14.64 -5.03
CA GLU A 75 -4.00 16.02 -4.58
C GLU A 75 -3.35 16.90 -5.65
N ILE A 76 -2.70 16.32 -6.66
CA ILE A 76 -1.96 17.06 -7.68
C ILE A 76 -2.73 17.08 -9.00
N PHE A 77 -3.18 15.92 -9.48
CA PHE A 77 -3.79 15.79 -10.81
C PHE A 77 -5.30 15.97 -10.79
N ASN A 78 -6.00 15.43 -9.79
CA ASN A 78 -7.46 15.41 -9.78
C ASN A 78 -8.07 16.64 -9.09
N LYS A 79 -8.15 17.76 -9.81
CA LYS A 79 -8.84 19.00 -9.37
C LYS A 79 -10.38 18.91 -9.47
N ARG A 80 -10.97 17.71 -9.40
CA ARG A 80 -12.42 17.55 -9.49
C ARG A 80 -13.07 17.95 -8.16
N GLY A 81 -14.34 18.37 -8.21
CA GLY A 81 -15.11 18.74 -7.03
C GLY A 81 -15.19 17.63 -5.98
N PRO A 82 -15.84 17.87 -4.83
CA PRO A 82 -15.90 16.88 -3.75
C PRO A 82 -16.41 15.53 -4.26
N ARG A 83 -15.64 14.47 -3.98
CA ARG A 83 -15.95 13.09 -4.39
C ARG A 83 -17.35 12.69 -3.98
N SER A 84 -18.02 11.97 -4.87
CA SER A 84 -19.24 11.27 -4.48
C SER A 84 -18.90 10.25 -3.38
N PRO A 85 -19.83 9.96 -2.46
CA PRO A 85 -19.60 8.95 -1.42
C PRO A 85 -19.22 7.56 -1.97
N SER A 86 -19.51 7.25 -3.24
CA SER A 86 -19.07 6.03 -3.91
C SER A 86 -17.59 6.06 -4.31
N GLU A 87 -17.11 7.20 -4.84
CA GLU A 87 -15.72 7.34 -5.29
C GLU A 87 -14.75 7.31 -4.11
N SER A 88 -15.09 7.96 -2.99
CA SER A 88 -14.25 7.92 -1.78
C SER A 88 -14.13 6.50 -1.21
N ARG A 89 -15.21 5.71 -1.26
CA ARG A 89 -15.19 4.31 -0.80
C ARG A 89 -14.36 3.41 -1.70
N ARG A 90 -14.46 3.61 -3.02
CA ARG A 90 -13.66 2.86 -3.99
C ARG A 90 -12.17 3.13 -3.78
N SER A 91 -11.78 4.41 -3.70
CA SER A 91 -10.40 4.81 -3.42
C SER A 91 -9.89 4.25 -2.09
N LEU A 92 -10.69 4.31 -1.01
CA LEU A 92 -10.32 3.71 0.27
C LEU A 92 -10.13 2.19 0.16
N THR A 93 -10.99 1.51 -0.59
CA THR A 93 -10.91 0.06 -0.80
C THR A 93 -9.66 -0.32 -1.58
N GLU A 94 -9.35 0.42 -2.65
CA GLU A 94 -8.13 0.25 -3.44
C GLU A 94 -6.90 0.43 -2.53
N PHE A 95 -6.85 1.51 -1.75
CA PHE A 95 -5.75 1.78 -0.81
C PHE A 95 -5.56 0.69 0.26
N VAL A 96 -6.64 0.26 0.92
CA VAL A 96 -6.56 -0.81 1.93
C VAL A 96 -6.13 -2.14 1.31
N THR A 97 -6.59 -2.43 0.09
CA THR A 97 -6.19 -3.64 -0.64
C THR A 97 -4.69 -3.67 -0.89
N ILE A 98 -4.09 -2.55 -1.30
CA ILE A 98 -2.64 -2.41 -1.50
C ILE A 98 -1.88 -2.72 -0.22
N ILE A 99 -2.29 -2.14 0.92
CA ILE A 99 -1.67 -2.39 2.22
C ILE A 99 -1.75 -3.88 2.61
N VAL A 100 -2.91 -4.50 2.42
CA VAL A 100 -3.11 -5.92 2.73
C VAL A 100 -2.23 -6.81 1.85
N ILE A 101 -2.13 -6.53 0.55
CA ILE A 101 -1.26 -7.28 -0.36
C ILE A 101 0.20 -7.13 0.06
N ALA A 102 0.68 -5.90 0.29
CA ALA A 102 2.05 -5.65 0.70
C ALA A 102 2.39 -6.36 2.03
N SER A 103 1.53 -6.21 3.05
CA SER A 103 1.71 -6.85 4.36
C SER A 103 1.70 -8.38 4.29
N SER A 104 0.86 -8.95 3.42
CA SER A 104 0.79 -10.41 3.21
C SER A 104 2.06 -10.95 2.55
N LEU A 105 2.60 -10.23 1.56
CA LEU A 105 3.84 -10.61 0.88
C LEU A 105 5.06 -10.46 1.80
N GLU A 106 5.12 -9.39 2.58
CA GLU A 106 6.15 -9.15 3.60
C GLU A 106 6.19 -10.29 4.62
N ALA A 107 5.02 -10.66 5.16
CA ALA A 107 4.90 -11.75 6.12
C ALA A 107 5.32 -13.09 5.51
N LEU A 108 4.98 -13.36 4.24
CA LEU A 108 5.38 -14.58 3.55
C LEU A 108 6.91 -14.67 3.40
N VAL A 109 7.57 -13.58 3.00
CA VAL A 109 9.05 -13.53 2.96
C VAL A 109 9.63 -13.83 4.34
N MET A 110 9.06 -13.25 5.39
CA MET A 110 9.52 -13.45 6.76
C MET A 110 9.33 -14.90 7.24
N ILE A 111 8.24 -15.57 6.85
CA ILE A 111 8.03 -17.01 7.11
C ILE A 111 9.13 -17.84 6.43
N PHE A 112 9.47 -17.53 5.18
CA PHE A 112 10.54 -18.24 4.46
C PHE A 112 11.91 -18.07 5.13
N VAL A 113 12.21 -16.88 5.65
CA VAL A 113 13.45 -16.60 6.38
C VAL A 113 13.48 -17.32 7.74
N ALA A 114 12.37 -17.28 8.48
CA ALA A 114 12.26 -17.95 9.78
C ALA A 114 12.35 -19.48 9.65
N SER A 115 11.77 -20.05 8.59
CA SER A 115 11.82 -21.49 8.28
C SER A 115 13.25 -22.03 8.08
N ARG A 116 14.19 -21.15 7.69
CA ARG A 116 15.60 -21.53 7.45
C ARG A 116 16.55 -21.30 8.61
N SER A 117 16.15 -20.51 9.61
CA SER A 117 17.04 -20.09 10.72
C SER A 117 16.64 -20.75 12.04
N ASP A 118 15.41 -20.52 12.52
CA ASP A 118 14.89 -21.15 13.73
C ASP A 118 13.35 -20.97 13.81
N VAL A 119 12.61 -22.07 14.06
CA VAL A 119 11.14 -22.09 13.99
C VAL A 119 10.50 -21.16 15.03
N SER A 120 11.22 -20.85 16.13
CA SER A 120 10.74 -19.94 17.18
C SER A 120 10.39 -18.53 16.67
N ASN A 121 11.05 -18.05 15.60
CA ASN A 121 10.76 -16.73 15.01
C ASN A 121 9.58 -16.76 14.01
N SER A 122 9.05 -17.95 13.68
CA SER A 122 7.93 -18.08 12.74
C SER A 122 6.62 -17.52 13.28
N LEU A 123 6.47 -17.41 14.60
CA LEU A 123 5.25 -16.90 15.23
C LEU A 123 5.02 -15.42 14.88
N TYR A 124 6.07 -14.59 14.92
CA TYR A 124 5.95 -13.17 14.56
C TYR A 124 5.49 -13.00 13.11
N ALA A 125 6.08 -13.76 12.19
CA ALA A 125 5.70 -13.74 10.79
C ALA A 125 4.26 -14.24 10.56
N ALA A 126 3.85 -15.30 11.27
CA ALA A 126 2.48 -15.82 11.23
C ALA A 126 1.46 -14.82 11.78
N VAL A 127 1.79 -14.07 12.82
CA VAL A 127 0.92 -13.01 13.38
C VAL A 127 0.73 -11.88 12.38
N ILE A 128 1.79 -11.40 11.73
CA ILE A 128 1.67 -10.37 10.68
C ILE A 128 0.80 -10.89 9.53
N PHE A 129 1.02 -12.12 9.08
CA PHE A 129 0.20 -12.73 8.03
C PHE A 129 -1.28 -12.82 8.43
N PHE A 130 -1.55 -13.22 9.68
CA PHE A 130 -2.91 -13.28 10.22
C PHE A 130 -3.57 -11.90 10.26
N VAL A 131 -2.84 -10.86 10.69
CA VAL A 131 -3.33 -9.47 10.71
C VAL A 131 -3.66 -9.00 9.28
N ALA A 132 -2.84 -9.33 8.30
CA ALA A 132 -3.11 -8.97 6.90
C ALA A 132 -4.38 -9.67 6.37
N MET A 133 -4.55 -10.97 6.64
CA MET A 133 -5.76 -11.71 6.27
C MET A 133 -7.00 -11.20 7.02
N PHE A 134 -6.86 -10.85 8.29
CA PHE A 134 -7.94 -10.22 9.05
C PHE A 134 -8.35 -8.87 8.43
N GLY A 135 -7.38 -8.06 7.98
CA GLY A 135 -7.64 -6.85 7.23
C GLY A 135 -8.41 -7.09 5.93
N LEU A 136 -8.07 -8.16 5.19
CA LEU A 136 -8.81 -8.58 3.99
C LEU A 136 -10.27 -8.91 4.31
N VAL A 137 -10.50 -9.69 5.38
CA VAL A 137 -11.85 -10.08 5.82
C VAL A 137 -12.64 -8.86 6.28
N ALA A 138 -12.03 -7.97 7.07
CA ALA A 138 -12.64 -6.73 7.52
C ALA A 138 -13.04 -5.84 6.33
N LEU A 139 -12.18 -5.76 5.30
CA LEU A 139 -12.49 -5.05 4.06
C LEU A 139 -13.66 -5.70 3.31
N GLY A 140 -13.72 -7.03 3.25
CA GLY A 140 -14.84 -7.77 2.66
C GLY A 140 -16.16 -7.48 3.38
N ILE A 141 -16.15 -7.46 4.72
CA ILE A 141 -17.32 -7.09 5.54
C ILE A 141 -17.73 -5.64 5.28
N TYR A 142 -16.77 -4.71 5.22
CA TYR A 142 -17.03 -3.31 4.91
C TYR A 142 -17.70 -3.12 3.54
N GLN A 143 -17.20 -3.81 2.51
CA GLN A 143 -17.79 -3.78 1.17
C GLN A 143 -19.20 -4.36 1.15
N TRP A 144 -19.42 -5.48 1.83
CA TRP A 144 -20.73 -6.12 1.94
C TRP A 144 -21.77 -5.24 2.66
N LEU A 145 -21.38 -4.61 3.77
CA LEU A 145 -22.28 -3.70 4.49
C LEU A 145 -22.57 -2.45 3.64
N SER A 146 -21.56 -1.93 2.95
CA SER A 146 -21.72 -0.75 2.11
C SER A 146 -22.57 -1.01 0.86
N SER A 147 -22.64 -2.25 0.35
CA SER A 147 -23.51 -2.59 -0.79
C SER A 147 -24.97 -2.71 -0.38
N ARG A 148 -25.28 -3.23 0.82
CA ARG A 148 -26.66 -3.30 1.35
C ARG A 148 -27.30 -1.94 1.57
N ILE A 149 -26.53 -0.95 2.02
CA ILE A 149 -27.06 0.42 2.16
C ILE A 149 -27.48 0.99 0.79
N ARG A 150 -26.83 0.57 -0.30
CA ARG A 150 -27.19 1.02 -1.65
C ARG A 150 -28.53 0.41 -2.11
N SER A 151 -28.72 -0.90 -1.93
CA SER A 151 -29.94 -1.59 -2.37
C SER A 151 -31.20 -1.06 -1.67
N ASN A 152 -31.14 -0.83 -0.35
CA ASN A 152 -32.29 -0.31 0.40
C ASN A 152 -32.73 1.09 -0.08
N ASN A 153 -31.79 1.96 -0.49
CA ASN A 153 -32.11 3.31 -0.98
C ASN A 153 -32.70 3.32 -2.39
N GLU A 154 -32.50 2.25 -3.17
CA GLU A 154 -33.07 2.10 -4.51
C GLU A 154 -34.48 1.46 -4.44
N GLU A 155 -34.70 0.53 -3.50
CA GLU A 155 -36.01 -0.04 -3.21
C GLU A 155 -37.00 1.00 -2.65
N GLU A 156 -36.56 1.89 -1.74
CA GLU A 156 -37.40 2.98 -1.19
C GLU A 156 -37.81 4.02 -2.25
N LYS A 157 -37.09 4.13 -3.37
CA LYS A 157 -37.45 5.02 -4.49
C LYS A 157 -38.42 4.40 -5.50
N LEU A 158 -38.64 3.08 -5.43
CA LEU A 158 -39.49 2.33 -6.36
C LEU A 158 -40.88 2.02 -5.79
N ASP A 159 -41.14 2.34 -4.53
CA ASP A 159 -42.45 2.22 -3.87
C ASP A 159 -43.01 3.62 -3.57
N PRO A 160 -43.87 4.19 -4.44
CA PRO A 160 -44.51 5.50 -4.26
C PRO A 160 -45.66 5.53 -3.26
#